data_AF-A0A4Z1G7W0-F1
#
_entry.id   AF-A0A4Z1G7W0-F1
#
_cell.length_a   1.000
_cell.length_b   1.000
_cell.length_c   1.000
_cell.angle_alpha   90.00
_cell.angle_beta   90.00
_cell.angle_gamma   90.00
#
_symmetry.space_group_name_H-M   'P 1'
#
loop_
_entity.id
_entity.type
_entity.pdbx_description
1 polymer ?
#
loop_
_entity_poly.entity_id
_entity_poly.type
_entity_poly.pdbx_seq_one_letter_code
_entity_poly.pdbx_strand_id
1 'polypeptide(L)'
;MLGFGIMLIWSKRRKFEFNRPSEMALQLYNAANAAAAANQNPVLLIGGQALAQYCHNSLQLALLAMPGNDVAYVRGRITPAQVRTMRSSYINGMLIQSRGILVEGSCGECRRRGLTPFPDCRRVPGHFGNSCGNCKWRDHGIRCVRSDRPRAGPAGRGCRPPPPPRASPDRSPTPPPSAAAKSSGGRKRPLLLGSGSAEEPLIVD
;
A
#
# COMPACT_ATOMS: atom_id res chain seq x y z
N MET A 1 59.63 -18.01 -50.00
CA MET A 1 59.80 -17.10 -48.85
C MET A 1 58.63 -16.13 -48.83
N LEU A 2 58.14 -15.77 -47.62
CA LEU A 2 56.98 -14.93 -47.28
C LEU A 2 55.67 -15.69 -47.03
N GLY A 3 55.53 -16.21 -45.81
CA GLY A 3 54.27 -16.66 -45.21
C GLY A 3 53.99 -15.84 -43.96
N PHE A 4 52.84 -15.19 -43.94
CA PHE A 4 52.38 -14.16 -43.00
C PHE A 4 52.27 -14.65 -41.54
N GLY A 5 52.69 -13.78 -40.62
CA GLY A 5 52.52 -13.97 -39.18
C GLY A 5 51.05 -13.87 -38.76
N ILE A 6 50.56 -14.91 -38.08
CA ILE A 6 49.27 -14.90 -37.39
C ILE A 6 49.48 -14.24 -36.03
N MET A 7 49.19 -12.94 -35.97
CA MET A 7 49.07 -12.20 -34.72
C MET A 7 47.75 -12.60 -34.06
N LEU A 8 47.80 -13.53 -33.09
CA LEU A 8 46.65 -13.84 -32.24
C LEU A 8 46.31 -12.61 -31.39
N ILE A 9 45.27 -11.88 -31.81
CA ILE A 9 44.64 -10.83 -31.03
C ILE A 9 44.00 -11.47 -29.79
N TRP A 10 44.65 -11.33 -28.65
CA TRP A 10 44.07 -11.56 -27.33
C TRP A 10 42.94 -10.54 -27.11
N SER A 11 41.71 -10.95 -27.41
CA SER A 11 40.52 -10.18 -27.07
C SER A 11 40.37 -10.12 -25.55
N LYS A 12 40.52 -8.90 -25.03
CA LYS A 12 40.36 -8.48 -23.64
C LYS A 12 38.95 -8.87 -23.17
N ARG A 13 38.83 -10.04 -22.54
CA ARG A 13 37.62 -10.50 -21.86
C ARG A 13 37.34 -9.51 -20.72
N ARG A 14 36.46 -8.53 -20.96
CA ARG A 14 35.90 -7.68 -19.90
C ARG A 14 35.30 -8.62 -18.87
N LYS A 15 35.92 -8.71 -17.69
CA LYS A 15 35.34 -9.34 -16.52
C LYS A 15 34.04 -8.58 -16.22
N PHE A 16 32.92 -9.11 -16.65
CA PHE A 16 31.65 -8.82 -16.00
C PHE A 16 31.80 -9.35 -14.57
N GLU A 17 32.15 -8.46 -13.64
CA GLU A 17 32.10 -8.77 -12.22
C GLU A 17 30.64 -9.06 -11.88
N PHE A 18 30.33 -10.36 -11.81
CA PHE A 18 29.08 -10.84 -11.26
C PHE A 18 29.16 -10.62 -9.75
N ASN A 19 28.88 -9.40 -9.30
CA ASN A 19 28.78 -9.10 -7.88
C ASN A 19 27.80 -10.10 -7.24
N ARG A 20 28.17 -10.66 -6.09
CA ARG A 20 27.23 -11.51 -5.35
C ARG A 20 25.94 -10.72 -5.12
N PRO A 21 24.74 -11.32 -5.21
CA PRO A 21 23.51 -10.57 -5.04
C PRO A 21 23.49 -9.74 -3.76
N SER A 22 23.97 -10.25 -2.63
CA SER A 22 24.05 -9.49 -1.37
C SER A 22 25.00 -8.28 -1.42
N GLU A 23 26.00 -8.29 -2.31
CA GLU A 23 27.00 -7.24 -2.46
C GLU A 23 26.44 -6.02 -3.20
N MET A 24 25.64 -6.23 -4.25
CA MET A 24 25.00 -5.12 -4.96
C MET A 24 24.00 -4.37 -4.07
N ALA A 25 23.22 -5.06 -3.26
CA ALA A 25 22.29 -4.43 -2.32
C ALA A 25 23.04 -3.57 -1.29
N LEU A 26 24.18 -4.08 -0.80
CA LEU A 26 25.04 -3.35 0.13
C LEU A 26 25.69 -2.13 -0.52
N GLN A 27 26.11 -2.23 -1.79
CA GLN A 27 26.63 -1.09 -2.55
C GLN A 27 25.59 0.02 -2.69
N LEU A 28 24.34 -0.32 -3.05
CA LEU A 28 23.24 0.65 -3.14
C LEU A 28 22.96 1.32 -1.79
N TYR A 29 22.95 0.53 -0.70
CA TYR A 29 22.79 1.05 0.65
C TYR A 29 23.94 1.99 1.04
N ASN A 30 25.19 1.61 0.78
CA ASN A 30 26.36 2.43 1.11
C ASN A 30 26.35 3.74 0.32
N ALA A 31 26.03 3.68 -0.98
CA ALA A 31 25.90 4.85 -1.83
C ALA A 31 24.79 5.80 -1.33
N ALA A 32 23.63 5.26 -0.95
CA ALA A 32 22.53 6.05 -0.39
C ALA A 32 22.95 6.80 0.88
N ASN A 33 23.64 6.14 1.81
CA ASN A 33 24.10 6.78 3.05
C ASN A 33 25.19 7.82 2.79
N ALA A 34 26.11 7.55 1.85
CA ALA A 34 27.18 8.47 1.49
C ALA A 34 26.66 9.74 0.81
N ALA A 35 25.61 9.63 -0.01
CA ALA A 35 25.01 10.76 -0.70
C ALA A 35 24.13 11.66 0.21
N ALA A 36 23.66 11.13 1.34
CA ALA A 36 22.67 11.81 2.16
C ALA A 36 23.31 12.69 3.24
N ALA A 37 22.95 13.98 3.26
CA ALA A 37 23.35 14.92 4.31
C ALA A 37 22.87 14.48 5.71
N ALA A 38 23.54 14.94 6.76
CA ALA A 38 23.30 14.48 8.14
C ALA A 38 21.83 14.62 8.60
N ASN A 39 21.13 15.66 8.15
CA ASN A 39 19.73 15.95 8.47
C ASN A 39 18.72 15.40 7.45
N GLN A 40 19.16 14.58 6.49
CA GLN A 40 18.31 14.00 5.45
C GLN A 40 18.22 12.48 5.56
N ASN A 41 17.06 11.96 5.19
CA ASN A 41 16.83 10.53 5.01
C ASN A 41 17.55 10.05 3.75
N PRO A 42 18.35 8.97 3.82
CA PRO A 42 18.96 8.41 2.63
C PRO A 42 17.93 7.84 1.65
N VAL A 43 18.29 7.83 0.37
CA VAL A 43 17.43 7.40 -0.74
C VAL A 43 18.07 6.23 -1.48
N LEU A 44 17.39 5.10 -1.53
CA LEU A 44 17.78 3.93 -2.32
C LEU A 44 17.35 4.14 -3.78
N LEU A 45 18.31 4.09 -4.69
CA LEU A 45 18.09 4.18 -6.14
C LEU A 45 17.57 2.84 -6.68
N ILE A 46 16.28 2.58 -6.45
CA ILE A 46 15.61 1.30 -6.74
C ILE A 46 14.30 1.47 -7.52
N GLY A 47 14.04 2.66 -8.05
CA GLY A 47 12.88 2.91 -8.92
C GLY A 47 12.93 2.09 -10.22
N GLY A 48 14.12 1.81 -10.73
CA GLY A 48 14.35 0.93 -11.88
C GLY A 48 14.45 -0.56 -11.52
N GLN A 49 15.25 -1.30 -12.29
CA GLN A 49 15.38 -2.77 -12.22
C GLN A 49 16.42 -3.27 -11.19
N ALA A 50 16.92 -2.39 -10.31
CA ALA A 50 17.94 -2.76 -9.32
C ALA A 50 17.52 -3.91 -8.38
N LEU A 51 16.21 -4.15 -8.21
CA LEU A 51 15.70 -5.27 -7.39
C LEU A 51 15.51 -6.58 -8.16
N ALA A 52 15.77 -6.63 -9.47
CA ALA A 52 15.43 -7.78 -10.34
C ALA A 52 16.00 -9.10 -9.86
N GLN A 53 17.29 -9.14 -9.49
CA GLN A 53 17.95 -10.37 -9.07
C GLN A 53 17.45 -10.95 -7.73
N TYR A 54 16.65 -10.19 -6.98
CA TYR A 54 16.06 -10.64 -5.71
C TYR A 54 14.57 -10.96 -5.83
N CYS A 55 13.97 -10.74 -7.01
CA CYS A 55 12.58 -11.08 -7.27
C CYS A 55 12.50 -12.54 -7.72
N HIS A 56 11.94 -13.41 -6.88
CA HIS A 56 11.92 -14.87 -7.09
C HIS A 56 10.52 -15.43 -7.37
N ASN A 57 9.48 -14.62 -7.25
CA ASN A 57 8.11 -15.05 -7.52
C ASN A 57 7.38 -14.10 -8.48
N SER A 58 6.30 -14.60 -9.08
CA SER A 58 5.50 -13.88 -10.06
C SER A 58 4.95 -12.56 -9.54
N LEU A 59 4.54 -12.50 -8.26
CA LEU A 59 4.02 -11.27 -7.64
C LEU A 59 5.09 -10.17 -7.56
N GLN A 60 6.32 -10.53 -7.16
CA GLN A 60 7.45 -9.60 -7.12
C GLN A 60 7.83 -9.12 -8.51
N LEU A 61 7.86 -10.02 -9.50
CA LEU A 61 8.16 -9.67 -10.89
C LEU A 61 7.09 -8.76 -11.50
N ALA A 62 5.81 -9.02 -11.22
CA ALA A 62 4.71 -8.16 -11.65
C ALA A 62 4.84 -6.73 -11.10
N LEU A 63 5.19 -6.60 -9.81
CA LEU A 63 5.47 -5.31 -9.19
C LEU A 63 6.70 -4.63 -9.77
N LEU A 64 7.76 -5.39 -10.05
CA LEU A 64 8.98 -4.85 -10.62
C LEU A 64 8.78 -4.29 -12.03
N ALA A 65 7.82 -4.83 -12.79
CA ALA A 65 7.44 -4.33 -14.11
C ALA A 65 6.65 -3.01 -14.05
N MET A 66 6.08 -2.65 -12.91
CA MET A 66 5.41 -1.36 -12.73
C MET A 66 6.41 -0.21 -12.62
N PRO A 67 6.02 1.03 -13.00
CA PRO A 67 6.80 2.22 -12.73
C PRO A 67 7.13 2.34 -11.23
N GLY A 68 8.41 2.56 -10.93
CA GLY A 68 8.91 2.67 -9.56
C GLY A 68 9.55 4.01 -9.29
N ASN A 69 9.50 4.43 -8.02
CA ASN A 69 10.21 5.59 -7.50
C ASN A 69 11.38 5.13 -6.63
N ASP A 70 12.41 5.96 -6.51
CA ASP A 70 13.45 5.75 -5.52
C ASP A 70 12.88 5.88 -4.09
N VAL A 71 13.47 5.14 -3.16
CA VAL A 71 12.87 4.91 -1.84
C VAL A 71 13.70 5.56 -0.76
N ALA A 72 13.15 6.61 -0.16
CA ALA A 72 13.67 7.17 1.07
C ALA A 72 13.44 6.20 2.25
N TYR A 73 14.40 6.12 3.17
CA TYR A 73 14.23 5.43 4.44
C TYR A 73 14.72 6.27 5.61
N VAL A 74 14.14 6.05 6.78
CA VAL A 74 14.51 6.76 8.00
C VAL A 74 15.92 6.36 8.40
N ARG A 75 16.81 7.35 8.52
CA ARG A 75 18.23 7.15 8.87
C ARG A 75 18.36 6.26 10.12
N GLY A 76 19.22 5.26 10.06
CA GLY A 76 19.46 4.29 11.15
C GLY A 76 18.37 3.23 11.34
N ARG A 77 17.30 3.20 10.53
CA ARG A 77 16.23 2.18 10.65
C ARG A 77 16.36 0.99 9.69
N ILE A 78 17.24 1.11 8.69
CA ILE A 78 17.70 -0.01 7.85
C ILE A 78 19.17 -0.22 8.17
N THR A 79 19.56 -1.45 8.47
CA THR A 79 20.95 -1.80 8.80
C THR A 79 21.63 -2.56 7.65
N PRO A 80 22.98 -2.50 7.54
CA PRO A 80 23.71 -3.29 6.55
C PRO A 80 23.43 -4.80 6.66
N ALA A 81 23.25 -5.32 7.88
CA ALA A 81 22.93 -6.72 8.12
C ALA A 81 21.58 -7.09 7.50
N GLN A 82 20.55 -6.26 7.68
CA GLN A 82 19.23 -6.49 7.06
C GLN A 82 19.33 -6.50 5.53
N VAL A 83 20.04 -5.52 4.97
CA VAL A 83 20.24 -5.42 3.51
C VAL A 83 20.97 -6.64 2.96
N ARG A 84 22.02 -7.13 3.63
CA ARG A 84 22.76 -8.33 3.17
C ARG A 84 21.90 -9.58 3.09
N THR A 85 20.94 -9.74 4.01
CA THR A 85 20.09 -10.94 4.03
C THR A 85 19.11 -11.00 2.86
N MET A 86 18.75 -9.85 2.28
CA MET A 86 17.73 -9.72 1.24
C MET A 86 16.51 -10.63 1.48
N ARG A 87 16.03 -10.66 2.73
CA ARG A 87 14.83 -11.43 3.09
C ARG A 87 13.64 -10.97 2.23
N SER A 88 12.77 -11.91 1.88
CA SER A 88 11.57 -11.64 1.07
C SER A 88 10.73 -10.50 1.65
N SER A 89 10.59 -10.40 2.98
CA SER A 89 9.89 -9.29 3.64
C SER A 89 10.50 -7.91 3.34
N TYR A 90 11.83 -7.81 3.27
CA TYR A 90 12.55 -6.57 2.97
C TYR A 90 12.42 -6.19 1.50
N ILE A 91 12.59 -7.16 0.59
CA ILE A 91 12.39 -6.95 -0.85
C ILE A 91 10.96 -6.49 -1.12
N ASN A 92 9.97 -7.19 -0.55
CA ASN A 92 8.56 -6.84 -0.70
C ASN A 92 8.27 -5.45 -0.12
N GLY A 93 8.84 -5.11 1.03
CA GLY A 93 8.71 -3.77 1.61
C GLY A 93 9.25 -2.68 0.69
N MET A 94 10.42 -2.88 0.10
CA MET A 94 11.03 -1.96 -0.87
C MET A 94 10.22 -1.83 -2.16
N LEU A 95 9.74 -2.95 -2.72
CA LEU A 95 8.87 -2.96 -3.90
C LEU A 95 7.57 -2.18 -3.64
N ILE A 96 6.90 -2.43 -2.51
CA ILE A 96 5.67 -1.73 -2.14
C ILE A 96 5.91 -0.23 -1.99
N GLN A 97 7.02 0.20 -1.38
CA GLN A 97 7.28 1.64 -1.24
C GLN A 97 7.55 2.32 -2.57
N SER A 98 8.31 1.65 -3.44
CA SER A 98 8.69 2.23 -4.70
C SER A 98 7.53 2.30 -5.70
N ARG A 99 6.66 1.27 -5.73
CA ARG A 99 5.57 1.12 -6.71
C ARG A 99 4.18 1.39 -6.16
N GLY A 100 4.06 1.56 -4.84
CA GLY A 100 2.79 1.76 -4.16
C GLY A 100 2.33 3.20 -4.12
N ILE A 101 1.03 3.34 -3.87
CA ILE A 101 0.35 4.61 -3.63
C ILE A 101 0.37 4.93 -2.13
N LEU A 102 0.37 6.22 -1.80
CA LEU A 102 0.30 6.69 -0.42
C LEU A 102 -1.06 6.33 0.20
N VAL A 103 -1.03 5.84 1.44
CA VAL A 103 -2.22 5.58 2.24
C VAL A 103 -2.56 6.84 3.04
N GLU A 104 -3.72 7.40 2.79
CA GLU A 104 -4.24 8.53 3.56
C GLU A 104 -4.30 8.19 5.05
N GLY A 105 -3.76 9.07 5.90
CA GLY A 105 -3.79 8.90 7.36
C GLY A 105 -2.98 7.72 7.94
N SER A 106 -2.20 7.01 7.10
CA SER A 106 -1.44 5.79 7.43
C SER A 106 -2.28 4.62 7.95
N CYS A 107 -1.75 3.39 7.86
CA CYS A 107 -2.40 2.23 8.47
C CYS A 107 -2.38 2.29 10.01
N GLY A 108 -3.26 1.53 10.67
CA GLY A 108 -3.34 1.52 12.14
C GLY A 108 -2.01 1.14 12.80
N GLU A 109 -1.29 0.18 12.23
CA GLU A 109 0.01 -0.26 12.75
C GLU A 109 1.11 0.81 12.59
N CYS A 110 1.13 1.52 11.46
CA CYS A 110 2.06 2.64 11.24
C CYS A 110 1.74 3.83 12.15
N ARG A 111 0.46 4.09 12.43
CA ARG A 111 0.06 5.12 13.40
C ARG A 111 0.51 4.78 14.81
N ARG A 112 0.40 3.51 15.20
CA ARG A 112 0.74 3.04 16.54
C ARG A 112 2.24 2.89 16.79
N ARG A 113 3.00 2.41 15.80
CA ARG A 113 4.44 2.11 15.94
C ARG A 113 5.37 3.13 15.26
N GLY A 114 4.81 4.09 14.54
CA GLY A 114 5.55 5.03 13.71
C GLY A 114 5.90 4.50 12.32
N LEU A 115 6.17 5.43 11.42
CA LEU A 115 6.53 5.21 10.01
C LEU A 115 8.01 4.84 9.90
N THR A 116 8.32 3.57 10.19
CA THR A 116 9.68 3.03 10.04
C THR A 116 9.68 1.57 9.55
N PRO A 117 10.59 1.20 8.64
CA PRO A 117 11.76 1.99 8.25
C PRO A 117 11.50 3.09 7.21
N PHE A 118 10.34 3.12 6.57
CA PHE A 118 10.04 4.08 5.51
C PHE A 118 9.19 5.24 6.03
N PRO A 119 9.47 6.48 5.60
CA PRO A 119 8.77 7.68 6.07
C PRO A 119 7.30 7.71 5.62
N ASP A 120 6.94 7.01 4.56
CA ASP A 120 5.59 6.95 4.02
C ASP A 120 4.91 5.61 4.29
N CYS A 121 3.61 5.61 4.54
CA CYS A 121 2.80 4.39 4.50
C CYS A 121 2.26 4.20 3.08
N ARG A 122 2.92 3.38 2.24
CA ARG A 122 2.45 3.07 0.88
C ARG A 122 1.95 1.64 0.75
N ARG A 123 1.00 1.41 -0.16
CA ARG A 123 0.41 0.09 -0.48
C ARG A 123 0.32 -0.07 -2.00
N VAL A 124 0.33 -1.31 -2.46
CA VAL A 124 -0.03 -1.62 -3.85
C VAL A 124 -1.38 -2.35 -3.82
N PRO A 125 -2.47 -1.75 -4.33
CA PRO A 125 -3.77 -2.40 -4.38
C PRO A 125 -3.71 -3.77 -5.06
N GLY A 126 -4.39 -4.76 -4.49
CA GLY A 126 -4.45 -6.12 -5.03
C GLY A 126 -3.21 -6.98 -4.75
N HIS A 127 -2.16 -6.44 -4.12
CA HIS A 127 -0.90 -7.15 -3.88
C HIS A 127 -0.63 -7.33 -2.38
N PHE A 128 0.03 -8.43 -2.01
CA PHE A 128 0.46 -8.74 -0.63
C PHE A 128 -0.63 -8.54 0.45
N GLY A 129 -1.87 -8.95 0.17
CA GLY A 129 -3.00 -8.77 1.09
C GLY A 129 -3.30 -7.30 1.40
N ASN A 130 -2.98 -6.38 0.47
CA ASN A 130 -3.06 -4.94 0.64
C ASN A 130 -2.23 -4.39 1.82
N SER A 131 -1.21 -5.11 2.29
CA SER A 131 -0.33 -4.62 3.36
C SER A 131 0.59 -3.48 2.89
N CYS A 132 0.93 -2.56 3.79
CA CYS A 132 1.85 -1.47 3.47
C CYS A 132 3.32 -1.88 3.57
N GLY A 133 4.23 -1.13 2.93
CA GLY A 133 5.66 -1.45 2.90
C GLY A 133 6.31 -1.53 4.29
N ASN A 134 5.92 -0.63 5.21
CA ASN A 134 6.37 -0.65 6.60
C ASN A 134 5.93 -1.91 7.36
N CYS A 135 4.68 -2.32 7.23
CA CYS A 135 4.19 -3.55 7.84
C CYS A 135 4.82 -4.78 7.20
N LYS A 136 4.99 -4.78 5.88
CA LYS A 136 5.58 -5.89 5.14
C LYS A 136 7.05 -6.09 5.49
N TRP A 137 7.82 -5.01 5.64
CA TRP A 137 9.22 -5.07 6.05
C TRP A 137 9.43 -5.83 7.37
N ARG A 138 8.56 -5.56 8.35
CA ARG A 138 8.59 -6.18 9.68
C ARG A 138 7.93 -7.56 9.73
N ASP A 139 7.43 -8.03 8.59
CA ASP A 139 6.61 -9.23 8.47
C ASP A 139 5.31 -9.20 9.33
N HIS A 140 4.77 -8.00 9.53
CA HIS A 140 3.53 -7.74 10.26
C HIS A 140 2.36 -7.45 9.31
N GLY A 141 2.40 -7.97 8.08
CA GLY A 141 1.39 -7.70 7.04
C GLY A 141 -0.03 -8.02 7.49
N ILE A 142 -0.21 -9.11 8.26
CA ILE A 142 -1.52 -9.53 8.80
C ILE A 142 -2.13 -8.52 9.78
N ARG A 143 -1.31 -7.69 10.44
CA ARG A 143 -1.76 -6.63 11.36
C ARG A 143 -1.98 -5.29 10.65
N CYS A 144 -1.83 -5.24 9.32
CA CYS A 144 -1.93 -4.02 8.54
C CYS A 144 -3.40 -3.61 8.29
N VAL A 145 -4.11 -3.26 9.35
CA VAL A 145 -5.51 -2.82 9.26
C VAL A 145 -5.58 -1.47 8.51
N ARG A 146 -6.47 -1.38 7.52
CA ARG A 146 -6.75 -0.12 6.83
C ARG A 146 -7.29 0.91 7.82
N SER A 147 -6.88 2.16 7.67
CA SER A 147 -7.60 3.27 8.28
C SER A 147 -8.55 3.79 7.22
N ASP A 148 -9.73 3.20 7.12
CA ASP A 148 -10.77 3.61 6.16
C ASP A 148 -11.47 4.90 6.62
N ARG A 149 -10.72 5.89 7.11
CA ARG A 149 -11.26 7.24 7.34
C ARG A 149 -10.71 8.16 6.26
N PRO A 150 -11.50 8.50 5.22
CA PRO A 150 -11.24 9.69 4.43
C PRO A 150 -11.14 10.85 5.42
N ARG A 151 -10.08 11.67 5.38
CA ARG A 151 -10.16 12.95 6.06
C ARG A 151 -11.15 13.79 5.26
N ALA A 152 -12.26 14.16 5.90
CA ALA A 152 -12.83 15.47 5.64
C ALA A 152 -11.72 16.48 5.97
N GLY A 153 -11.05 16.99 4.95
CA GLY A 153 -10.12 18.12 5.12
C GLY A 153 -10.86 19.31 5.75
N PRO A 154 -10.13 20.23 6.41
CA PRO A 154 -10.75 21.48 6.84
C PRO A 154 -11.39 22.15 5.63
N ALA A 155 -12.67 22.50 5.77
CA ALA A 155 -13.48 23.13 4.74
C ALA A 155 -12.83 24.43 4.25
N GLY A 156 -12.04 24.33 3.19
CA GLY A 156 -11.56 25.45 2.39
C GLY A 156 -12.53 25.67 1.24
N ARG A 157 -13.56 26.49 1.48
CA ARG A 157 -14.41 27.22 0.51
C ARG A 157 -14.71 26.51 -0.83
N GLY A 158 -15.86 25.84 -0.86
CA GLY A 158 -16.92 26.15 -1.83
C GLY A 158 -16.70 25.74 -3.29
N CYS A 159 -16.80 24.44 -3.58
CA CYS A 159 -17.49 23.97 -4.78
C CYS A 159 -18.54 22.94 -4.34
N ARG A 160 -19.74 23.43 -4.00
CA ARG A 160 -20.91 22.57 -3.91
C ARG A 160 -21.14 22.02 -5.33
N PRO A 161 -21.29 20.69 -5.54
CA PRO A 161 -21.65 20.20 -6.85
C PRO A 161 -22.96 20.89 -7.30
N PRO A 162 -23.08 21.27 -8.58
CA PRO A 162 -24.29 21.91 -9.06
C PRO A 162 -25.49 20.99 -8.78
N PRO A 163 -26.63 21.55 -8.31
CA PRO A 163 -27.84 20.75 -8.19
C PRO A 163 -28.19 20.16 -9.57
N PRO A 164 -28.79 18.96 -9.63
CA PRO A 164 -29.22 18.38 -10.89
C PRO A 164 -30.17 19.36 -11.61
N PRO A 165 -30.13 19.41 -12.96
CA PRO A 165 -31.02 20.28 -13.71
C PRO A 165 -32.48 20.00 -13.34
N ARG A 166 -33.19 21.05 -12.89
CA ARG A 166 -34.64 20.99 -12.68
C ARG A 166 -35.30 20.70 -14.02
N ALA A 167 -36.02 19.59 -14.11
CA ALA A 167 -37.05 19.44 -15.14
C ALA A 167 -38.03 20.62 -14.97
N SER A 168 -38.19 21.42 -16.03
CA SER A 168 -39.20 22.48 -16.05
C SER A 168 -40.59 21.85 -16.02
N PRO A 169 -41.49 22.28 -15.12
CA PRO A 169 -42.89 21.89 -15.20
C PRO A 169 -43.56 22.75 -16.25
N ASP A 170 -43.96 22.14 -17.37
CA ASP A 170 -44.86 22.79 -18.30
C ASP A 170 -46.29 22.77 -17.71
N ARG A 171 -46.88 23.96 -17.71
CA ARG A 171 -48.30 24.35 -17.59
C ARG A 171 -49.28 23.40 -16.89
N SER A 172 -49.83 23.91 -15.79
CA SER A 172 -51.17 23.56 -15.28
C SER A 172 -52.24 23.68 -16.37
N PRO A 173 -53.32 22.90 -16.25
CA PRO A 173 -54.64 23.53 -16.10
C PRO A 173 -55.33 23.16 -14.77
N THR A 174 -56.07 24.13 -14.26
CA THR A 174 -56.87 24.14 -13.02
C THR A 174 -58.06 23.15 -13.02
N PRO A 175 -58.66 22.90 -11.84
CA PRO A 175 -59.49 21.72 -11.54
C PRO A 175 -61.01 21.97 -11.65
N PRO A 176 -61.84 20.95 -11.41
CA PRO A 176 -63.15 21.16 -10.78
C PRO A 176 -63.33 20.34 -9.48
N PRO A 177 -64.38 20.66 -8.69
CA PRO A 177 -64.34 20.58 -7.24
C PRO A 177 -65.06 19.36 -6.61
N SER A 178 -64.68 19.13 -5.34
CA SER A 178 -65.48 18.63 -4.21
C SER A 178 -66.17 17.27 -4.28
N ALA A 179 -65.83 16.37 -3.35
CA ALA A 179 -66.73 16.00 -2.25
C ALA A 179 -66.06 15.08 -1.21
N ALA A 180 -66.23 15.46 0.06
CA ALA A 180 -66.57 14.64 1.22
C ALA A 180 -65.70 13.44 1.64
N ALA A 181 -65.05 13.65 2.79
CA ALA A 181 -65.08 12.81 4.01
C ALA A 181 -65.37 11.30 3.88
N LYS A 182 -64.51 10.48 4.52
CA LYS A 182 -64.90 9.63 5.66
C LYS A 182 -63.72 8.92 6.33
N SER A 183 -63.81 8.92 7.65
CA SER A 183 -63.06 8.15 8.64
C SER A 183 -63.36 6.64 8.61
N SER A 184 -62.37 5.82 8.95
CA SER A 184 -62.49 4.58 9.76
C SER A 184 -61.09 3.91 9.75
N GLY A 185 -60.43 3.57 10.86
CA GLY A 185 -60.93 2.82 12.00
C GLY A 185 -60.29 1.42 11.96
N GLY A 186 -59.41 1.09 12.91
CA GLY A 186 -58.76 -0.22 12.94
C GLY A 186 -57.78 -0.43 14.09
N ARG A 187 -58.32 -0.62 15.31
CA ARG A 187 -57.61 -1.16 16.48
C ARG A 187 -57.12 -2.58 16.18
N LYS A 188 -55.96 -2.97 16.75
CA LYS A 188 -55.79 -4.10 17.70
C LYS A 188 -54.28 -4.39 17.95
N ARG A 189 -53.82 -4.13 19.18
CA ARG A 189 -52.86 -5.00 19.93
C ARG A 189 -53.71 -5.81 20.93
N PRO A 190 -53.18 -6.71 21.79
CA PRO A 190 -51.87 -7.40 21.87
C PRO A 190 -52.07 -8.94 22.10
N LEU A 191 -51.03 -9.61 22.65
CA LEU A 191 -50.95 -10.94 23.33
C LEU A 191 -50.22 -11.99 22.47
N LEU A 192 -49.37 -12.89 22.96
CA LEU A 192 -48.58 -13.10 24.19
C LEU A 192 -47.74 -14.39 23.92
N LEU A 193 -46.71 -14.59 24.77
CA LEU A 193 -46.22 -15.88 25.29
C LEU A 193 -45.18 -16.75 24.52
N GLY A 194 -44.25 -17.28 25.33
CA GLY A 194 -43.22 -18.30 25.04
C GLY A 194 -41.80 -17.75 25.23
N SER A 195 -41.13 -17.62 26.39
CA SER A 195 -40.96 -18.39 27.65
C SER A 195 -40.25 -19.76 27.54
N GLY A 196 -39.05 -19.82 28.13
CA GLY A 196 -38.21 -21.00 28.45
C GLY A 196 -36.72 -20.57 28.54
N SER A 197 -36.13 -20.19 29.69
CA SER A 197 -35.66 -21.03 30.84
C SER A 197 -34.87 -22.26 30.39
N ALA A 198 -33.71 -22.65 30.95
CA ALA A 198 -32.79 -22.17 31.99
C ALA A 198 -31.56 -23.13 31.95
N GLU A 199 -30.58 -22.92 32.84
CA GLU A 199 -29.56 -23.86 33.35
C GLU A 199 -28.15 -23.87 32.69
N GLU A 200 -27.27 -23.04 33.27
CA GLU A 200 -25.94 -23.42 33.81
C GLU A 200 -26.15 -24.29 35.09
N PRO A 201 -25.13 -24.85 35.79
CA PRO A 201 -23.70 -25.05 35.53
C PRO A 201 -23.22 -26.50 35.87
N LEU A 202 -21.91 -26.80 35.78
CA LEU A 202 -21.11 -27.45 36.85
C LEU A 202 -19.65 -27.76 36.43
N ILE A 203 -18.76 -27.62 37.42
CA ILE A 203 -17.32 -27.85 37.49
C ILE A 203 -17.02 -29.28 37.98
N VAL A 204 -15.98 -29.93 37.44
CA VAL A 204 -15.03 -30.91 38.08
C VAL A 204 -14.01 -31.31 36.99
N ASP A 205 -12.69 -31.43 37.16
CA ASP A 205 -11.67 -31.25 38.22
C ASP A 205 -10.40 -30.69 37.54
#